data_AF-A0A387H4U4-F1
#
_entry.id   AF-A0A387H4U4-F1
#
_cell.length_a   1.000
_cell.length_b   1.000
_cell.length_c   1.000
_cell.angle_alpha   90.00
_cell.angle_beta   90.00
_cell.angle_gamma   90.00
#
_symmetry.space_group_name_H-M   'P 1'
#
loop_
_entity.id
_entity.type
_entity.pdbx_description
1 polymer ?
#
loop_
_entity_poly.entity_id
_entity_poly.type
_entity_poly.pdbx_seq_one_letter_code
_entity_poly.pdbx_strand_id
1 'polypeptide(L)'
;MELAHYSLYIEARHCKDGILDGGYTLLRLGPYTQTRHAQCDYDRLTAALDGHETTLVPGHRVCVRFGPFDVSDHQLFTDPYEADAVALLDAAVAR
;
A
#
# COMPACT_ATOMS: atom_id res chain seq x y z
N MET A 1 15.30 3.23 22.51
CA MET A 1 13.90 3.01 22.11
C MET A 1 13.88 2.99 20.60
N GLU A 2 13.75 1.81 19.99
CA GLU A 2 13.46 1.73 18.56
C GLU A 2 12.07 2.31 18.34
N LEU A 3 11.97 3.32 17.48
CA LEU A 3 10.69 3.84 17.03
C LEU A 3 10.04 2.73 16.22
N ALA A 4 8.82 2.32 16.60
CA ALA A 4 8.06 1.37 15.79
C ALA A 4 7.75 2.06 14.45
N HIS A 5 8.54 1.74 13.43
CA HIS A 5 8.31 2.20 12.09
C HIS A 5 7.17 1.35 11.52
N TYR A 6 6.04 1.99 11.26
CA TYR A 6 4.91 1.32 10.62
C TYR A 6 4.96 1.58 9.12
N SER A 7 4.41 0.66 8.33
CA SER A 7 4.22 0.87 6.91
C SER A 7 2.93 0.27 6.42
N LEU A 8 2.39 0.94 5.41
CA LEU A 8 1.27 0.48 4.63
C LEU A 8 1.82 -0.19 3.38
N TYR A 9 1.29 -1.36 3.06
CA TYR A 9 1.63 -2.12 1.88
C TYR A 9 0.37 -2.22 1.03
N ILE A 10 0.43 -1.72 -0.19
CA ILE A 10 -0.61 -1.88 -1.17
C ILE A 10 -0.17 -3.03 -2.07
N GLU A 11 -0.92 -4.11 -2.03
CA GLU A 11 -0.62 -5.34 -2.77
C GLU A 11 -1.64 -5.56 -3.87
N ALA A 12 -1.17 -5.79 -5.10
CA ALA A 12 -1.97 -6.35 -6.18
C ALA A 12 -1.86 -7.87 -6.12
N ARG A 13 -2.92 -8.53 -5.67
CA ARG A 13 -3.03 -10.00 -5.64
C ARG A 13 -3.78 -10.45 -6.87
N HIS A 14 -3.26 -11.41 -7.62
CA HIS A 14 -3.97 -11.94 -8.77
C HIS A 14 -5.28 -12.58 -8.30
N CYS A 15 -6.41 -12.11 -8.81
CA CYS A 15 -7.74 -12.55 -8.39
C CYS A 15 -8.39 -13.29 -9.56
N LYS A 16 -8.39 -14.62 -9.48
CA LYS A 16 -9.03 -15.48 -10.47
C LYS A 16 -10.06 -16.35 -9.77
N ASP A 17 -11.32 -16.25 -10.20
CA ASP A 17 -12.43 -17.01 -9.62
C ASP A 17 -12.61 -16.80 -8.10
N GLY A 18 -12.31 -15.59 -7.61
CA GLY A 18 -12.36 -15.26 -6.17
C GLY A 18 -11.19 -15.80 -5.35
N ILE A 19 -10.24 -16.51 -5.97
CA ILE A 19 -9.02 -16.99 -5.33
C ILE A 19 -7.91 -15.97 -5.53
N LEU A 20 -7.33 -15.51 -4.41
CA LEU A 20 -6.17 -14.63 -4.39
C LEU A 20 -4.90 -15.49 -4.51
N ASP A 21 -4.44 -15.67 -5.75
CA ASP A 21 -3.15 -16.29 -6.03
C ASP A 21 -2.04 -15.21 -6.04
N GLY A 22 -0.77 -15.61 -6.17
CA GLY A 22 0.42 -14.77 -6.00
C GLY A 22 0.25 -13.29 -6.39
N GLY A 23 0.83 -12.41 -5.58
CA GLY A 23 0.75 -10.97 -5.83
C GLY A 23 2.03 -10.24 -5.47
N TYR A 24 2.09 -9.01 -5.94
CA TYR A 24 3.23 -8.13 -5.78
C TYR A 24 2.80 -6.85 -5.09
N THR A 25 3.75 -6.21 -4.40
CA THR A 25 3.54 -4.91 -3.79
C THR A 25 3.53 -3.85 -4.90
N LEU A 26 2.39 -3.16 -5.07
CA LEU A 26 2.26 -2.01 -5.97
C LEU A 26 2.96 -0.79 -5.39
N LEU A 27 2.68 -0.53 -4.12
CA LEU A 27 3.12 0.66 -3.41
C LEU A 27 3.33 0.30 -1.95
N ARG A 28 4.32 0.92 -1.33
CA ARG A 28 4.50 0.89 0.11
C ARG A 28 4.59 2.31 0.61
N LEU A 29 3.86 2.62 1.68
CA LEU A 29 3.93 3.91 2.35
C LEU A 29 4.58 3.79 3.72
N GLY A 30 5.52 4.70 3.99
CA GLY A 30 6.29 4.77 5.22
C GLY A 30 7.79 4.89 4.95
N PRO A 31 8.62 4.84 6.01
CA PRO A 31 8.24 4.49 7.38
C PRO A 31 7.48 5.61 8.11
N TYR A 32 6.34 5.27 8.70
CA TYR A 32 5.61 6.15 9.60
C TYR A 32 6.19 6.04 11.01
N THR A 33 6.62 7.17 11.56
CA THR A 33 7.03 7.29 12.97
C THR A 33 5.84 7.42 13.92
N GLN A 34 4.65 7.73 13.39
CA GLN A 34 3.42 7.92 14.17
C GLN A 34 2.28 7.09 13.58
N THR A 35 1.72 6.19 14.39
CA THR A 35 0.60 5.31 14.00
C THR A 35 -0.61 6.07 13.48
N ARG A 36 -0.89 7.28 14.01
CA ARG A 36 -2.02 8.11 13.56
C ARG A 36 -1.93 8.53 12.09
N HIS A 37 -0.72 8.80 11.59
CA HIS A 37 -0.53 9.19 10.18
C HIS A 37 -0.73 7.97 9.29
N ALA A 38 -0.13 6.84 9.67
CA ALA A 38 -0.34 5.57 9.00
C ALA A 38 -1.83 5.17 8.97
N GLN A 39 -2.57 5.41 10.05
CA GLN A 39 -4.00 5.10 10.09
C GLN A 39 -4.84 6.07 9.23
N CYS A 40 -4.47 7.35 9.17
CA CYS A 40 -5.15 8.32 8.31
C CYS A 40 -4.97 7.98 6.82
N ASP A 41 -3.74 7.64 6.41
CA ASP A 41 -3.48 7.22 5.04
C ASP A 41 -4.11 5.86 4.72
N TYR A 42 -4.13 4.93 5.68
CA TYR A 42 -4.85 3.65 5.53
C TYR A 42 -6.35 3.88 5.26
N ASP A 43 -6.99 4.76 6.02
CA ASP A 43 -8.42 5.07 5.86
C ASP A 43 -8.69 5.73 4.50
N ARG A 44 -7.85 6.69 4.09
CA ARG A 44 -7.92 7.32 2.77
C ARG A 44 -7.75 6.33 1.62
N LEU A 45 -6.75 5.45 1.71
CA LEU A 45 -6.52 4.43 0.69
C LEU A 45 -7.66 3.42 0.66
N THR A 46 -8.14 2.98 1.82
CA THR A 46 -9.28 2.06 1.91
C THR A 46 -10.50 2.68 1.27
N ALA A 47 -10.80 3.96 1.54
CA ALA A 47 -11.89 4.68 0.91
C ALA A 47 -11.71 4.87 -0.60
N ALA A 48 -10.48 5.09 -1.07
CA ALA A 48 -10.19 5.18 -2.50
C ALA A 48 -10.32 3.82 -3.22
N LEU A 49 -9.99 2.73 -2.52
CA LEU A 49 -10.11 1.37 -3.02
C LEU A 49 -11.53 0.82 -2.94
N ASP A 50 -12.37 1.32 -2.03
CA ASP A 50 -13.75 0.88 -1.85
C ASP A 50 -14.51 0.98 -3.19
N GLY A 51 -14.90 -0.18 -3.73
CA GLY A 51 -15.53 -0.31 -5.05
C GLY A 51 -14.59 -0.33 -6.26
N HIS A 52 -13.29 -0.04 -6.10
CA HIS A 52 -12.30 0.00 -7.19
C HIS A 52 -11.16 -1.04 -7.09
N GLU A 53 -11.09 -1.81 -5.99
CA GLU A 53 -10.05 -2.83 -5.72
C GLU A 53 -9.73 -3.72 -6.94
N THR A 54 -10.75 -4.13 -7.70
CA THR A 54 -10.61 -5.04 -8.85
C THR A 54 -10.55 -4.32 -10.21
N THR A 55 -10.83 -3.01 -10.22
CA THR A 55 -10.82 -2.18 -11.43
C THR A 55 -9.47 -1.50 -11.67
N LEU A 56 -8.71 -1.24 -10.59
CA LEU A 56 -7.42 -0.56 -10.65
C LEU A 56 -6.36 -1.35 -11.41
N VAL A 57 -6.32 -2.67 -11.21
CA VAL A 57 -5.42 -3.56 -11.94
C VAL A 57 -6.24 -4.72 -12.48
N PRO A 58 -6.52 -4.78 -13.80
CA PRO A 58 -7.33 -5.84 -14.38
C PRO A 58 -6.81 -7.24 -13.99
N GLY A 59 -7.72 -8.10 -13.52
CA GLY A 59 -7.38 -9.46 -13.07
C GLY A 59 -6.66 -9.54 -11.72
N HIS A 60 -6.48 -8.41 -11.03
CA HIS A 60 -5.92 -8.36 -9.69
C HIS A 60 -6.88 -7.65 -8.75
N ARG A 61 -6.89 -8.08 -7.48
CA ARG A 61 -7.52 -7.37 -6.38
C ARG A 61 -6.43 -6.61 -5.65
N VAL A 62 -6.59 -5.29 -5.58
CA VAL A 62 -5.71 -4.41 -4.82
C VAL A 62 -6.20 -4.34 -3.37
N CYS A 63 -5.31 -4.62 -2.41
CA CYS A 63 -5.61 -4.57 -0.98
C CYS A 63 -4.54 -3.76 -0.23
N VAL A 64 -4.94 -3.10 0.87
CA VAL A 64 -4.01 -2.41 1.77
C VAL A 64 -3.75 -3.28 2.99
N ARG A 65 -2.49 -3.38 3.38
CA ARG A 65 -2.02 -4.07 4.57
C ARG A 65 -1.22 -3.14 5.45
N PHE A 66 -1.46 -3.25 6.75
CA PHE A 66 -0.68 -2.56 7.77
C PHE A 66 0.35 -3.52 8.35
N GLY A 67 1.64 -3.13 8.36
CA GLY A 67 2.72 -3.99 8.85
C GLY A 67 3.89 -3.23 9.47
N PRO A 68 4.72 -3.91 10.28
CA PRO A 68 5.98 -3.35 10.77
C PRO A 68 6.97 -3.14 9.62
N PHE A 69 7.67 -2.02 9.62
CA PHE A 69 8.68 -1.67 8.63
C PHE A 69 10.06 -2.18 9.07
N ASP A 70 10.66 -3.08 8.28
CA ASP A 70 12.07 -3.43 8.43
C ASP A 70 12.94 -2.45 7.63
N VAL A 71 13.97 -1.90 8.29
CA VAL A 71 14.89 -0.90 7.73
C VAL A 71 15.82 -1.46 6.64
N SER A 72 16.00 -2.78 6.56
CA SER A 72 16.81 -3.40 5.50
C SER A 72 16.18 -3.27 4.11
N ASP A 73 14.90 -2.94 4.09
CA ASP A 73 14.06 -2.90 2.91
C ASP A 73 14.12 -1.51 2.22
N HIS A 74 14.70 -0.48 2.84
CA HIS A 74 14.73 0.91 2.33
C HIS A 74 15.17 1.07 0.87
N GLN A 75 16.10 0.24 0.38
CA GLN A 75 16.63 0.37 -0.98
C GLN A 75 15.67 -0.12 -2.08
N LEU A 76 14.61 -0.81 -1.71
CA LEU A 76 13.68 -1.42 -2.64
C LEU A 76 12.40 -0.57 -2.84
N PHE A 77 12.23 0.56 -2.13
CA PHE A 77 10.96 1.30 -2.15
C PHE A 77 11.09 2.82 -2.26
N THR A 78 10.02 3.43 -2.75
CA THR A 78 9.86 4.88 -2.83
C THR A 78 9.35 5.40 -1.49
N ASP A 79 10.20 6.14 -0.77
CA ASP A 79 9.84 6.84 0.47
C ASP A 79 8.81 7.93 0.14
N PRO A 80 7.57 7.87 0.63
CA PRO A 80 6.52 8.81 0.29
C PRO A 80 6.42 9.96 1.29
N TYR A 81 7.54 10.32 1.92
CA TYR A 81 7.57 11.42 2.86
C TYR A 81 7.08 12.70 2.14
N GLU A 82 5.91 13.20 2.56
CA GLU A 82 5.16 14.37 2.03
C GLU A 82 4.34 14.17 0.74
N ALA A 83 4.32 12.98 0.13
CA ALA A 83 3.52 12.72 -1.07
C ALA A 83 2.11 12.19 -0.71
N ASP A 84 1.10 12.59 -1.48
CA ASP A 84 -0.28 12.15 -1.27
C ASP A 84 -0.41 10.64 -1.56
N ALA A 85 -0.87 9.89 -0.56
CA ALA A 85 -1.00 8.43 -0.61
C ALA A 85 -1.84 7.94 -1.80
N VAL A 86 -2.91 8.67 -2.16
CA VAL A 86 -3.80 8.31 -3.27
C VAL A 86 -3.15 8.66 -4.60
N ALA A 87 -2.47 9.81 -4.70
CA ALA A 87 -1.73 10.16 -5.91
C ALA A 87 -0.59 9.17 -6.20
N LEU A 88 0.08 8.66 -5.17
CA LEU A 88 1.10 7.62 -5.30
C LEU A 88 0.49 6.28 -5.76
N LEU A 89 -0.70 5.95 -5.29
CA LEU A 89 -1.42 4.76 -5.74
C LEU A 89 -1.76 4.89 -7.24
N ASP A 90 -2.31 6.02 -7.66
CA ASP A 90 -2.65 6.31 -9.05
C ASP A 90 -1.41 6.21 -9.97
N ALA A 91 -0.30 6.81 -9.55
CA ALA A 91 0.96 6.73 -10.28
C ALA A 91 1.52 5.30 -10.35
N ALA A 92 1.32 4.49 -9.31
CA ALA A 92 1.78 3.10 -9.28
C ALA A 92 0.96 2.18 -10.21
N VAL A 93 -0.36 2.42 -10.34
CA VAL A 93 -1.24 1.62 -11.23
C VAL A 93 -1.19 2.08 -12.69
N ALA A 94 -0.80 3.32 -12.96
CA ALA A 94 -0.68 3.86 -14.31
C ALA A 94 0.60 3.43 -15.07
N ARG A 95 1.41 2.54 -14.48
CA ARG A 95 2.75 2.20 -14.94
C ARG A 95 2.81 0.96 -15.84
#